data_AF-A0A3B9SUB4-F1
#
_entry.id   AF-A0A3B9SUB4-F1
#
_cell.length_a   1.000
_cell.length_b   1.000
_cell.length_c   1.000
_cell.angle_alpha   90.00
_cell.angle_beta   90.00
_cell.angle_gamma   90.00
#
_symmetry.space_group_name_H-M   'P 1'
#
loop_
_entity.id
_entity.type
_entity.pdbx_description
1 polymer ?
#
loop_
_entity_poly.entity_id
_entity_poly.type
_entity_poly.pdbx_seq_one_letter_code
_entity_poly.pdbx_strand_id
1 'polypeptide(L)' 'MAYRDLRAFIALLEKKGLLKRIASEVEAELEITEITDRVCKTGGPALYFEKGKGYQIPGGTNL' A
#
# COMPACT_ATOMS: atom_id res chain seq x y z
N MET A 1 -18.79 5.31 -12.18
CA MET A 1 -17.65 4.97 -11.30
C MET A 1 -16.48 5.88 -11.65
N ALA A 2 -15.85 6.54 -10.67
CA ALA A 2 -14.74 7.48 -10.92
C ALA A 2 -13.47 6.81 -11.50
N TYR A 3 -13.34 5.48 -11.40
CA TYR A 3 -12.24 4.70 -11.97
C TYR A 3 -12.74 3.36 -12.54
N ARG A 4 -12.03 2.84 -13.55
CA ARG A 4 -12.41 1.62 -14.29
C ARG A 4 -12.24 0.34 -13.45
N ASP A 5 -11.24 0.32 -12.56
CA ASP A 5 -10.98 -0.75 -11.61
C ASP A 5 -10.00 -0.24 -10.52
N LEU A 6 -9.71 -1.08 -9.51
CA LEU A 6 -8.78 -0.77 -8.43
C LEU A 6 -7.36 -0.50 -8.93
N ARG A 7 -6.93 -1.15 -10.02
CA ARG A 7 -5.58 -0.96 -10.59
C ARG A 7 -5.45 0.43 -11.21
N ALA A 8 -6.49 0.90 -11.88
CA ALA A 8 -6.57 2.25 -12.43
C ALA A 8 -6.54 3.32 -11.32
N PHE A 9 -7.15 3.05 -10.17
CA PHE A 9 -7.08 3.92 -9.00
C PHE A 9 -5.66 3.95 -8.39
N ILE A 10 -5.03 2.79 -8.20
CA ILE A 10 -3.65 2.66 -7.70
C ILE A 10 -2.66 3.40 -8.63
N ALA A 11 -2.79 3.23 -9.94
CA ALA A 11 -1.95 3.92 -10.92
C ALA A 11 -2.10 5.45 -10.87
N LEU A 12 -3.30 5.95 -10.55
CA LEU A 12 -3.54 7.38 -10.37
C LEU A 12 -2.88 7.91 -9.08
N LEU A 13 -2.96 7.15 -7.98
CA LEU A 13 -2.27 7.50 -6.73
C LEU A 13 -0.76 7.56 -6.95
N GLU A 14 -0.20 6.60 -7.67
CA GLU A 14 1.21 6.58 -8.05
C GLU A 14 1.61 7.78 -8.91
N LYS A 15 0.81 8.11 -9.94
CA LYS A 15 1.05 9.29 -10.79
C LYS A 15 0.99 10.61 -10.01
N LYS A 16 0.18 10.67 -8.96
CA LYS A 16 0.04 11.84 -8.08
C LYS A 16 1.08 11.90 -6.97
N GLY A 17 1.97 10.89 -6.85
CA GLY A 17 2.92 10.79 -5.75
C GLY A 17 2.27 10.46 -4.40
N LEU A 18 1.01 10.01 -4.42
CA LEU A 18 0.20 9.65 -3.25
C LEU A 18 0.24 8.14 -2.95
N LEU A 19 1.05 7.38 -3.67
CA LEU A 19 1.30 5.95 -3.42
C LEU A 19 2.79 5.72 -3.19
N LYS A 20 3.13 4.97 -2.14
CA LYS A 20 4.48 4.47 -1.90
C LYS A 20 4.51 2.95 -2.07
N ARG A 21 5.35 2.48 -2.99
CA ARG A 21 5.65 1.06 -3.16
C ARG A 21 6.72 0.61 -2.19
N ILE A 22 6.46 -0.50 -1.51
CA ILE A 22 7.40 -1.15 -0.59
C ILE A 22 7.77 -2.49 -1.23
N ALA A 23 8.95 -2.52 -1.86
CA ALA A 23 9.50 -3.70 -2.53
C ALA A 23 10.28 -4.62 -1.57
N SER A 24 10.58 -4.13 -0.37
CA SER A 24 11.17 -4.92 0.72
C SER A 24 10.20 -6.00 1.16
N GLU A 25 10.73 -7.15 1.55
CA GLU A 25 9.94 -8.20 2.18
C GLU A 25 9.54 -7.75 3.59
N VAL A 26 8.24 -7.73 3.85
CA VAL A 26 7.65 -7.28 5.13
C VAL A 26 6.82 -8.42 5.70
N GLU A 27 6.90 -8.65 7.01
CA GLU A 27 6.08 -9.64 7.69
C GLU A 27 4.62 -9.20 7.73
N ALA A 28 3.72 -10.02 7.18
CA ALA A 28 2.31 -9.67 7.14
C ALA A 28 1.69 -9.57 8.54
N GLU A 29 2.23 -10.35 9.49
CA GLU A 29 1.84 -10.32 10.89
C GLU A 29 2.50 -9.14 11.60
N LEU A 30 1.67 -8.19 12.05
CA LEU A 30 2.02 -7.01 12.86
C LEU A 30 2.87 -5.93 12.16
N GLU A 31 3.82 -6.27 11.29
CA GLU A 31 4.72 -5.28 10.65
C GLU A 31 3.97 -4.38 9.65
N ILE A 32 3.12 -4.95 8.77
CA ILE A 32 2.28 -4.16 7.86
C ILE A 32 1.35 -3.21 8.63
N THR A 33 0.77 -3.67 9.73
CA THR A 33 -0.15 -2.88 10.56
C THR A 33 0.57 -1.70 11.21
N GLU A 34 1.78 -1.92 11.71
CA GLU A 34 2.61 -0.90 12.34
C GLU A 34 3.02 0.20 11.35
N ILE A 35 3.50 -0.21 10.17
CA ILE A 35 3.88 0.71 9.09
C ILE A 35 2.65 1.51 8.65
N THR A 36 1.51 0.84 8.47
CA THR A 36 0.26 1.49 8.08
C THR A 36 -0.20 2.49 9.14
N ASP A 37 -0.16 2.14 10.44
CA ASP A 37 -0.55 3.02 11.54
C ASP A 37 0.30 4.28 11.62
N ARG A 38 1.62 4.17 11.46
CA ARG A 38 2.52 5.34 11.41
C ARG A 38 2.21 6.27 10.23
N VAL A 39 1.96 5.70 9.06
CA VAL A 39 1.69 6.46 7.84
C VAL A 39 0.31 7.13 7.93
N CYS A 40 -0.71 6.44 8.45
CA CYS A 40 -2.04 7.01 8.69
C CYS A 40 -1.98 8.20 9.65
N LYS A 41 -1.28 8.04 10.79
CA LYS A 41 -1.17 9.09 11.82
C LYS A 41 -0.40 10.32 11.35
N THR A 42 0.42 10.18 10.31
CA THR A 42 1.16 11.30 9.70
C THR A 42 0.48 11.88 8.46
N GLY A 43 -0.71 11.38 8.09
CA GLY A 43 -1.41 11.81 6.87
C GLY A 43 -0.65 11.43 5.60
N GLY A 44 0.16 10.37 5.66
CA GLY A 44 1.04 9.93 4.60
C GLY A 44 0.33 9.19 3.46
N PRO A 45 1.08 8.81 2.42
CA PRO A 45 0.54 8.24 1.20
C PRO A 45 -0.06 6.84 1.41
N ALA A 46 -0.84 6.39 0.43
CA ALA A 46 -1.24 4.99 0.35
C ALA A 46 -0.01 4.08 0.22
N LEU A 47 -0.08 2.89 0.80
CA LEU A 47 1.02 1.93 0.81
C LEU A 47 0.69 0.72 -0.05
N TYR A 48 1.63 0.30 -0.89
CA TYR A 48 1.52 -0.90 -1.69
C TYR A 48 2.69 -1.82 -1.41
N PHE A 49 2.42 -2.95 -0.75
CA PHE A 49 3.44 -3.95 -0.39
C PHE A 49 3.52 -5.00 -1.49
N GLU A 50 4.70 -5.12 -2.11
CA GLU A 50 4.92 -6.05 -3.23
C GLU A 50 5.26 -7.47 -2.77
N LYS A 51 5.77 -7.62 -1.54
CA LYS A 51 6.23 -8.90 -0.98
C LYS A 51 5.89 -9.01 0.51
N GLY A 52 4.97 -9.92 0.84
CA GLY A 52 4.69 -10.32 2.22
C GLY A 52 5.44 -11.60 2.58
N LYS A 53 6.21 -11.59 3.67
CA LYS A 53 6.80 -12.82 4.21
C LYS A 53 5.67 -13.74 4.69
N GLY A 54 5.56 -14.93 4.09
CA GLY A 54 4.49 -15.90 4.40
C GLY A 54 3.18 -15.76 3.58
N TYR A 55 2.99 -14.68 2.83
CA TYR A 55 1.84 -14.48 1.94
C TYR A 55 2.27 -13.89 0.59
N GLN A 56 2.07 -14.64 -0.50
CA GLN A 56 2.47 -14.21 -1.86
C GLN A 56 1.46 -13.28 -2.55
N ILE A 57 0.42 -12.81 -1.86
CA ILE A 57 -0.60 -11.96 -2.48
C ILE A 57 -0.24 -10.49 -2.21
N PRO A 58 0.11 -9.70 -3.24
CA PRO A 58 0.38 -8.28 -3.07
C PRO A 58 -0.89 -7.53 -2.66
N GLY A 59 -0.78 -6.66 -1.65
CA GLY A 59 -1.90 -5.96 -1.03
C GLY A 59 -1.63 -4.47 -0.85
N GLY A 60 -2.68 -3.65 -1.01
CA GLY A 60 -2.65 -2.22 -0.73
C GLY A 60 -3.36 -1.91 0.59
N THR A 61 -2.77 -1.04 1.41
CA THR A 61 -3.36 -0.52 2.65
C THR A 61 -3.35 1.01 2.63
N ASN A 62 -4.17 1.66 3.46
CA ASN A 62 -4.30 3.12 3.51
C ASN A 62 -4.78 3.75 2.18
N LEU A 63 -5.80 3.15 1.55
CA LEU A 63 -6.42 3.61 0.29
C LEU A 63 -7.58 4.58 0.53
#